data_AF-A0A7N2ML00-F1
#
_entry.id   AF-A0A7N2ML00-F1
#
_cell.length_a   1.000
_cell.length_b   1.000
_cell.length_c   1.000
_cell.angle_alpha   90.00
_cell.angle_beta   90.00
_cell.angle_gamma   90.00
#
_symmetry.space_group_name_H-M   'P 1'
#
loop_
_entity.id
_entity.type
_entity.pdbx_description
1 polymer ?
#
loop_
_entity_poly.entity_id
_entity_poly.type
_entity_poly.pdbx_seq_one_letter_code
_entity_poly.pdbx_strand_id
1 'polypeptide(L)' 'MGEFTVTKENITVARLSELSADKVVGLPIVGLTAHQAITQSAGVKLDGSGKEKTNILITAASGGVGHYAVQLAKMGQL' A
#
# COMPACT_ATOMS: atom_id res chain seq x y z
N MET A 1 19.96 8.93 -8.79
CA MET A 1 20.25 7.49 -8.58
C MET A 1 21.72 7.37 -8.22
N GLY A 2 22.05 6.53 -7.25
CA GLY A 2 23.42 6.34 -6.78
C GLY A 2 23.57 4.96 -6.14
N GLU A 3 24.81 4.54 -5.93
CA GLU A 3 25.15 3.22 -5.40
C GLU A 3 24.80 3.09 -3.92
N PHE A 4 24.85 4.21 -3.18
CA PHE A 4 24.53 4.30 -1.76
C PHE A 4 23.56 5.46 -1.50
N THR A 5 22.69 5.27 -0.52
CA THR A 5 21.80 6.32 -0.01
C THR A 5 21.69 6.20 1.51
N VAL A 6 21.55 7.33 2.20
CA VAL A 6 21.26 7.36 3.63
C VAL A 6 19.74 7.41 3.83
N THR A 7 19.23 6.64 4.78
CA THR A 7 17.82 6.60 5.17
C THR A 7 17.72 6.58 6.69
N LYS A 8 16.59 7.05 7.23
CA LYS A 8 16.35 6.97 8.68
C LYS A 8 15.90 5.56 9.03
N GLU A 9 16.36 5.06 10.18
CA GLU A 9 15.99 3.74 10.69
C GLU A 9 14.47 3.55 10.77
N ASN A 10 13.76 4.56 11.27
CA ASN A 10 12.31 4.49 11.49
C ASN A 10 11.43 4.46 10.22
N ILE A 11 12.03 4.62 9.03
CA ILE A 11 11.34 4.48 7.73
C ILE A 11 12.01 3.39 6.86
N THR A 12 12.86 2.58 7.47
CA THR A 12 13.59 1.50 6.81
C THR A 12 13.15 0.17 7.40
N VAL A 13 12.79 -0.79 6.55
CA VAL A 13 12.40 -2.14 6.98
C VAL A 13 13.29 -3.16 6.29
N ALA A 14 13.66 -4.21 7.03
CA ALA A 14 14.38 -5.34 6.46
C ALA A 14 13.49 -6.04 5.41
N ARG A 15 14.05 -6.31 4.23
CA ARG A 15 13.37 -7.10 3.21
C ARG A 15 13.21 -8.54 3.72
N LEU A 16 12.01 -9.10 3.59
CA LEU A 16 11.78 -10.53 3.83
C LEU A 16 12.65 -11.37 2.88
N SER A 17 13.37 -12.36 3.40
CA SER A 17 14.31 -13.19 2.64
C SER A 17 13.65 -13.98 1.50
N GLU A 18 12.37 -14.31 1.66
CA GLU A 18 11.56 -15.02 0.68
C GLU A 18 11.17 -14.14 -0.55
N LEU A 19 11.30 -12.82 -0.44
CA LEU A 19 10.90 -11.88 -1.50
C LEU A 19 12.12 -11.29 -2.21
N SER A 20 12.12 -11.38 -3.54
CA SER A 20 13.13 -10.70 -4.37
C SER A 20 12.97 -9.17 -4.33
N ALA A 21 14.07 -8.43 -4.51
CA ALA A 21 14.10 -6.97 -4.40
C ALA A 21 13.19 -6.29 -5.44
N ASP A 22 13.16 -6.79 -6.67
CA ASP A 22 12.36 -6.26 -7.77
C ASP A 22 10.85 -6.28 -7.46
N LYS A 23 10.39 -7.21 -6.62
CA LYS A 23 8.98 -7.36 -6.26
C LYS A 23 8.50 -6.35 -5.23
N VAL A 24 9.41 -5.81 -4.42
CA VAL A 24 9.07 -4.99 -3.24
C VAL A 24 9.61 -3.57 -3.31
N VAL A 25 10.54 -3.26 -4.21
CA VAL A 25 11.20 -1.95 -4.29
C VAL A 25 10.22 -0.79 -4.49
N GLY A 26 9.08 -1.01 -5.15
CA GLY A 26 8.05 0.01 -5.35
C GLY A 26 7.13 0.22 -4.14
N LEU A 27 7.04 -0.76 -3.24
CA LEU A 27 6.07 -0.78 -2.15
C LEU A 27 6.14 0.45 -1.22
N PRO A 28 7.33 0.97 -0.84
CA PRO A 28 7.41 2.11 0.08
C PRO A 28 6.69 3.36 -0.40
N ILE A 29 6.64 3.60 -1.72
CA ILE A 29 5.93 4.75 -2.28
C ILE A 29 4.51 4.33 -2.64
N VAL A 30 4.33 3.42 -3.60
CA VAL A 30 2.99 3.18 -4.16
C VAL A 30 2.07 2.44 -3.19
N GLY A 31 2.61 1.49 -2.43
CA GLY A 31 1.87 0.72 -1.44
C GLY A 31 1.48 1.58 -0.24
N LEU A 32 2.40 2.40 0.27
CA LEU A 32 2.13 3.30 1.39
C LEU A 32 1.12 4.39 1.02
N THR A 33 1.23 4.98 -0.18
CA THR A 33 0.25 5.96 -0.68
C THR A 33 -1.14 5.32 -0.81
N ALA A 34 -1.23 4.11 -1.38
CA ALA A 34 -2.50 3.37 -1.44
C ALA A 34 -3.05 3.09 -0.04
N HIS A 35 -2.21 2.65 0.90
CA HIS A 35 -2.59 2.38 2.28
C HIS A 35 -3.15 3.62 2.98
N GLN A 36 -2.48 4.76 2.87
CA GLN A 36 -2.95 6.02 3.44
C GLN A 36 -4.28 6.46 2.82
N ALA A 37 -4.42 6.39 1.49
CA ALA A 37 -5.66 6.75 0.81
C ALA A 37 -6.85 5.88 1.27
N ILE A 38 -6.65 4.57 1.39
CA ILE A 38 -7.70 3.62 1.79
C ILE A 38 -8.02 3.73 3.29
N THR A 39 -7.01 3.74 4.17
CA THR A 39 -7.24 3.65 5.62
C THR A 39 -7.49 5.00 6.28
N GLN A 40 -6.77 6.05 5.86
CA GLN A 40 -6.84 7.37 6.50
C GLN A 40 -7.81 8.29 5.78
N SER A 41 -7.78 8.35 4.45
CA SER A 41 -8.68 9.25 3.69
C SER A 41 -10.07 8.66 3.51
N ALA A 42 -10.18 7.38 3.12
CA ALA A 42 -11.46 6.71 2.91
C ALA A 42 -12.00 6.01 4.17
N GLY A 43 -11.22 5.93 5.26
CA GLY A 43 -11.64 5.37 6.54
C GLY A 43 -11.89 3.86 6.54
N VAL A 44 -11.40 3.14 5.53
CA VAL A 44 -11.57 1.69 5.41
C VAL A 44 -10.72 0.98 6.46
N LYS A 45 -11.36 0.10 7.23
CA LYS A 45 -10.66 -0.73 8.21
C LYS A 45 -10.27 -2.07 7.60
N LEU A 46 -8.96 -2.30 7.49
CA LEU A 46 -8.41 -3.52 6.87
C LEU A 46 -8.43 -4.74 7.81
N ASP A 47 -8.79 -4.56 9.08
CA ASP A 47 -8.86 -5.60 10.10
C ASP A 47 -10.25 -6.29 10.17
N GLY A 48 -11.15 -5.96 9.25
CA GLY A 48 -12.52 -6.49 9.23
C GLY A 48 -13.45 -5.91 10.30
N SER A 49 -12.99 -4.94 11.12
CA SER A 49 -13.84 -4.28 12.13
C SER A 49 -14.73 -3.17 11.54
N GLY A 50 -14.65 -2.94 10.23
CA GLY A 50 -15.52 -2.03 9.49
C GLY A 50 -16.95 -2.56 9.45
N LYS A 51 -17.91 -1.79 9.99
CA LYS A 51 -19.32 -2.21 10.07
C LYS A 51 -20.13 -1.86 8.82
N GLU A 52 -19.62 -0.98 7.97
CA GLU A 52 -20.34 -0.46 6.81
C GLU A 52 -19.59 -0.75 5.51
N LYS A 53 -20.34 -1.15 4.48
CA LYS A 53 -19.80 -1.35 3.14
C LYS A 53 -19.60 0.00 2.46
N THR A 54 -18.35 0.35 2.17
CA THR A 54 -18.00 1.59 1.47
C THR A 54 -17.80 1.33 -0.02
N ASN A 55 -18.44 2.14 -0.86
CA ASN A 55 -18.21 2.15 -2.31
C ASN A 55 -17.00 3.03 -2.63
N ILE A 56 -16.02 2.49 -3.35
CA ILE A 56 -14.76 3.17 -3.67
C ILE A 56 -14.55 3.16 -5.19
N LEU A 57 -14.38 4.35 -5.77
CA LEU A 57 -13.97 4.51 -7.16
C LEU A 57 -12.45 4.72 -7.20
N ILE A 58 -11.75 3.88 -7.97
CA ILE A 58 -10.30 3.98 -8.16
C ILE A 58 -10.03 4.29 -9.64
N THR A 59 -9.61 5.51 -9.91
CA THR A 59 -9.15 5.89 -11.25
C THR A 59 -7.74 5.37 -11.50
N ALA A 60 -7.42 5.09 -12.77
CA ALA A 60 -6.12 4.55 -13.16
C ALA A 60 -5.69 3.31 -12.34
N ALA A 61 -6.62 2.39 -12.08
CA ALA A 61 -6.40 1.18 -11.28
C ALA A 61 -5.29 0.25 -11.82
N SER A 62 -4.91 0.38 -13.09
CA SER A 62 -3.78 -0.35 -13.68
C SER A 62 -2.41 0.30 -13.41
N GLY A 63 -2.38 1.50 -12.83
CA GLY A 63 -1.16 2.21 -12.48
C GLY A 63 -0.54 1.74 -11.15
N GLY A 64 0.62 2.30 -10.80
CA GLY A 64 1.40 1.88 -9.63
C GLY A 64 0.62 1.91 -8.31
N VAL A 65 0.04 3.06 -7.95
CA VAL A 65 -0.79 3.19 -6.73
C VAL A 65 -2.13 2.49 -6.89
N GLY A 66 -2.75 2.65 -8.06
CA GLY A 66 -4.10 2.18 -8.33
C GLY A 66 -4.26 0.68 -8.10
N HIS A 67 -3.29 -0.12 -8.51
CA HIS A 67 -3.38 -1.57 -8.36
C HIS A 67 -3.36 -2.01 -6.89
N TYR A 68 -2.51 -1.40 -6.06
CA TYR A 68 -2.49 -1.66 -4.61
C TYR A 68 -3.75 -1.14 -3.93
N ALA A 69 -4.26 0.03 -4.34
CA ALA A 69 -5.50 0.58 -3.79
C ALA A 69 -6.68 -0.37 -4.01
N VAL A 70 -6.78 -1.02 -5.18
CA VAL A 70 -7.81 -2.03 -5.47
C VAL A 70 -7.70 -3.22 -4.51
N GLN A 71 -6.49 -3.74 -4.30
CA GLN A 71 -6.26 -4.88 -3.42
C GLN A 71 -6.64 -4.55 -1.97
N LEU A 72 -6.18 -3.40 -1.45
CA LEU A 72 -6.48 -2.97 -0.09
C LEU A 72 -7.96 -2.64 0.11
N ALA A 73 -8.58 -1.95 -0.83
CA ALA A 73 -10.02 -1.68 -0.80
C ALA A 73 -10.83 -2.99 -0.73
N LYS A 74 -10.41 -4.01 -1.48
CA LYS A 74 -11.09 -5.32 -1.46
C LYS A 74 -10.90 -6.05 -0.13
N MET A 75 -9.71 -5.98 0.47
CA MET A 75 -9.43 -6.61 1.77
C MET A 75 -10.30 -6.01 2.89
N GLY A 76 -10.47 -4.69 2.93
CA GLY A 76 -11.32 -4.03 3.94
C GLY A 76 -12.83 -4.17 3.72
N GLN A 77 -13.26 -4.89 2.68
CA GLN A 77 -14.66 -5.23 2.40
C GLN A 77 -14.99 -6.70 2.70
N LEU A 78 -14.00 -7.52 3.09
CA LEU A 78 -14.19 -8.86 3.62
C LEU A 78 -14.75 -8.78 5.04
#